data_AF-A0A971JD22-F1
#
_entry.id   AF-A0A971JD22-F1
#
_cell.length_a   1.000
_cell.length_b   1.000
_cell.length_c   1.000
_cell.angle_alpha   90.00
_cell.angle_beta   90.00
_cell.angle_gamma   90.00
#
_symmetry.space_group_name_H-M   'P 1'
#
loop_
_entity.id
_entity.type
_entity.pdbx_description
1 polymer ?
#
loop_
_entity_poly.entity_id
_entity_poly.type
_entity_poly.pdbx_seq_one_letter_code
_entity_poly.pdbx_strand_id
1 'polypeptide(L)'
;MDNKLKAYVDNLFKDAPATAKAYEVKEEILQNLKDKYNDLITEGKSKDEAYKIALESIGDLSELFAELEKGIGHDDSKQQKYLALKAVIAMVFVLAAVPLVMALSYKNVLMNIMIAVILIAIGIILAIYNNANKPGYTQNSSQTNRMAEIERKRSIRKSVSGFLWLITVIMYFIVSFQTHAWHLTWLMFLLAAAIECILNIWLGQAKK
;
A
#
# COMPACT_ATOMS: atom_id res chain seq x y z
N MET A 1 18.76 34.97 11.46
CA MET A 1 18.91 35.11 10.00
C MET A 1 18.29 33.93 9.26
N ASP A 2 18.12 32.79 9.92
CA ASP A 2 17.39 31.60 9.43
C ASP A 2 16.03 31.90 8.80
N ASN A 3 15.33 32.92 9.32
CA ASN A 3 14.04 33.35 8.78
C ASN A 3 14.13 33.91 7.34
N LYS A 4 15.27 34.48 6.92
CA LYS A 4 15.44 35.01 5.55
C LYS A 4 15.64 33.90 4.53
N LEU A 5 16.46 32.90 4.84
CA LEU A 5 16.65 31.71 4.00
C LEU A 5 15.35 30.91 3.89
N LYS A 6 14.66 30.72 5.02
CA LYS A 6 13.35 30.06 5.04
C LYS A 6 12.33 30.81 4.19
N ALA A 7 12.21 32.13 4.33
CA ALA A 7 11.29 32.93 3.53
C ALA A 7 11.61 32.88 2.02
N TYR A 8 12.89 32.81 1.65
CA TYR A 8 13.29 32.65 0.25
C TYR A 8 12.85 31.29 -0.32
N VAL A 9 13.16 30.20 0.39
CA VAL A 9 12.77 28.84 -0.03
C VAL A 9 11.25 28.69 -0.05
N ASP A 10 10.55 29.26 0.93
CA ASP A 10 9.08 29.30 0.97
C ASP A 10 8.50 29.98 -0.27
N ASN A 11 9.12 31.06 -0.73
CA ASN A 11 8.69 31.80 -1.93
C ASN A 11 9.06 31.05 -3.22
N LEU A 12 10.23 30.41 -3.26
CA LEU A 12 10.67 29.58 -4.40
C LEU A 12 9.74 28.38 -4.62
N PHE A 13 9.20 27.82 -3.55
CA PHE A 13 8.25 26.70 -3.58
C PHE A 13 6.78 27.16 -3.58
N LYS A 14 6.49 28.46 -3.77
CA LYS A 14 5.12 28.98 -3.71
C LYS A 14 4.21 28.38 -4.80
N ASP A 15 4.77 28.19 -5.99
CA ASP A 15 4.07 27.60 -7.12
C ASP A 15 4.34 26.08 -7.25
N ALA A 16 5.14 25.53 -6.34
CA ALA A 16 5.41 24.10 -6.29
C ALA A 16 4.18 23.34 -5.79
N PRO A 17 3.97 22.10 -6.25
CA PRO A 17 2.79 21.35 -5.87
C PRO A 17 2.78 20.96 -4.40
N ALA A 18 1.61 21.03 -3.77
CA ALA A 18 1.41 20.67 -2.36
C ALA A 18 1.45 19.14 -2.15
N THR A 19 2.60 18.53 -2.43
CA THR A 19 2.87 17.11 -2.23
C THR A 19 3.94 16.90 -1.15
N ALA A 20 3.92 15.74 -0.49
CA ALA A 20 4.95 15.43 0.50
C ALA A 20 6.36 15.36 -0.11
N LYS A 21 6.50 14.92 -1.38
CA LYS A 21 7.79 14.92 -2.10
C LYS A 21 8.29 16.34 -2.30
N ALA A 22 7.41 17.28 -2.66
CA ALA A 22 7.79 18.70 -2.77
C ALA A 22 8.18 19.31 -1.41
N TYR A 23 7.50 18.90 -0.33
CA TYR A 23 7.86 19.34 1.03
C TYR A 23 9.23 18.78 1.48
N GLU A 24 9.52 17.51 1.19
CA GLU A 24 10.83 16.89 1.49
C GLU A 24 11.97 17.61 0.76
N VAL A 25 11.82 17.82 -0.55
CA VAL A 25 12.82 18.55 -1.35
C VAL A 25 12.99 19.97 -0.82
N LYS A 26 11.91 20.63 -0.42
CA LYS A 26 11.95 21.97 0.17
C LYS A 26 12.78 22.01 1.45
N GLU A 27 12.60 21.05 2.35
CA GLU A 27 13.40 20.95 3.59
C GLU A 27 14.86 20.60 3.30
N GLU A 28 15.12 19.71 2.34
CA GLU A 28 16.48 19.34 1.91
C GLU A 28 17.24 20.53 1.34
N ILE A 29 16.61 21.31 0.45
CA ILE A 29 17.20 22.53 -0.11
C ILE A 29 17.43 23.57 0.99
N LEU A 30 16.48 23.74 1.91
CA LEU A 30 16.63 24.65 3.04
C LEU A 30 17.81 24.26 3.93
N GLN A 31 18.00 22.97 4.18
CA GLN A 31 19.10 22.47 4.99
C GLN A 31 20.44 22.67 4.28
N ASN A 32 20.56 22.25 3.01
CA ASN A 32 21.76 22.46 2.21
C ASN A 32 22.16 23.95 2.12
N LEU A 33 21.17 24.84 1.96
CA LEU A 33 21.40 26.28 1.97
C LEU A 33 21.96 26.79 3.31
N LYS A 34 21.41 26.31 4.43
CA LYS A 34 21.87 26.71 5.77
C LYS A 34 23.29 26.23 6.02
N ASP A 35 23.59 24.99 5.64
CA ASP A 35 24.92 24.40 5.79
C ASP A 35 25.92 25.20 4.96
N LYS A 36 25.61 25.46 3.68
CA LYS A 36 26.48 26.26 2.79
C LYS A 36 26.68 27.69 3.29
N TYR A 37 25.64 28.32 3.81
CA TYR A 37 25.73 29.64 4.42
C TYR A 37 26.66 29.63 5.65
N ASN A 38 26.51 28.65 6.54
CA ASN A 38 27.33 28.54 7.76
C ASN A 38 28.80 28.29 7.44
N ASP A 39 29.09 27.48 6.42
CA ASP A 39 30.47 27.24 5.95
C ASP A 39 31.12 28.55 5.48
N LEU A 40 30.41 29.35 4.67
CA LEU A 40 30.91 30.63 4.17
C LEU A 40 31.14 31.65 5.30
N ILE A 41 30.29 31.67 6.32
CA ILE A 41 30.52 32.48 7.52
C ILE A 41 31.78 32.03 8.26
N THR A 42 32.01 30.72 8.33
CA THR A 42 33.19 30.13 8.99
C THR A 42 34.47 30.45 8.21
N GLU A 43 34.38 30.52 6.88
CA GLU A 43 35.45 30.98 5.98
C GLU A 43 35.73 32.51 6.08
N GLY A 44 34.98 33.24 6.90
CA GLY A 44 35.19 34.67 7.14
C GLY A 44 34.46 35.59 6.17
N LYS A 45 33.53 35.07 5.35
CA LYS A 45 32.67 35.90 4.49
C LYS A 45 31.70 36.73 5.32
N SER A 46 31.33 37.90 4.80
CA SER A 46 30.27 38.70 5.42
C SER A 46 28.92 37.99 5.29
N LYS A 47 27.98 38.31 6.20
CA LYS A 47 26.64 37.69 6.20
C LYS A 47 25.87 37.91 4.90
N ASP A 48 26.00 39.08 4.30
CA ASP A 48 25.31 39.40 3.05
C ASP A 48 25.97 38.73 1.83
N GLU A 49 27.30 38.61 1.84
CA GLU A 49 28.05 37.93 0.79
C GLU A 49 27.83 36.40 0.83
N ALA A 50 27.86 35.80 2.02
CA ALA A 50 27.56 34.39 2.23
C ALA A 50 26.13 34.04 1.78
N TYR A 51 25.16 34.93 2.05
CA TYR A 51 23.79 34.76 1.60
C TYR A 51 23.69 34.75 0.06
N LYS A 52 24.32 35.71 -0.61
CA LYS A 52 24.28 35.79 -2.07
C LYS A 52 24.90 34.55 -2.74
N ILE A 53 26.06 34.11 -2.25
CA ILE A 53 26.77 32.93 -2.79
C ILE A 53 25.95 31.65 -2.56
N ALA A 54 25.31 31.50 -1.38
CA ALA A 54 24.46 30.35 -1.09
C ALA A 54 23.26 30.27 -2.05
N LEU A 55 22.62 31.41 -2.37
CA LEU A 55 21.53 31.47 -3.33
C LEU A 55 21.96 31.09 -4.75
N GLU A 56 23.14 31.55 -5.18
CA GLU A 56 23.70 31.21 -6.50
C GLU A 56 23.99 29.70 -6.64
N SER A 57 24.26 28.98 -5.53
CA SER A 57 24.55 27.55 -5.56
C SER A 57 23.35 26.63 -5.84
N ILE A 58 22.11 27.13 -5.69
CA ILE A 58 20.91 26.32 -5.96
C ILE A 58 20.75 26.08 -7.47
N GLY A 59 21.11 27.06 -8.30
CA GLY A 59 20.90 26.98 -9.75
C GLY A 59 19.41 26.96 -10.14
N ASP A 60 19.11 26.27 -11.25
CA ASP A 60 17.76 26.16 -11.81
C ASP A 60 17.03 24.90 -11.30
N LEU A 61 15.94 25.09 -10.56
CA LEU A 61 15.10 24.00 -10.03
C LEU A 61 13.93 23.64 -10.96
N SER A 62 13.82 24.25 -12.14
CA SER A 62 12.70 24.03 -13.07
C SER A 62 12.54 22.56 -13.45
N GLU A 63 13.64 21.83 -13.62
CA GLU A 63 13.61 20.39 -13.92
C GLU A 63 13.09 19.56 -12.74
N LEU A 64 13.48 19.93 -11.51
CA LEU A 64 13.04 19.28 -10.29
C LEU A 64 11.54 19.54 -10.06
N PHE A 65 11.08 20.77 -10.27
CA PHE A 65 9.66 21.11 -10.21
C PHE A 65 8.84 20.40 -11.29
N ALA A 66 9.35 20.31 -12.52
CA ALA A 66 8.71 19.55 -13.59
C ALA A 66 8.58 18.06 -13.24
N GLU A 67 9.57 17.47 -12.58
CA GLU A 67 9.48 16.08 -12.08
C GLU A 67 8.46 15.94 -10.95
N LEU A 68 8.43 16.91 -10.01
CA LEU A 68 7.43 16.96 -8.94
C LEU A 68 6.01 17.07 -9.50
N GLU A 69 5.79 17.90 -10.51
CA GLU A 69 4.50 18.03 -11.21
C GLU A 69 4.10 16.76 -11.97
N LYS A 70 5.04 16.13 -12.66
CA LYS A 70 4.80 14.87 -13.38
C LYS A 70 4.40 13.73 -12.43
N GLY A 71 4.88 13.77 -11.19
CA GLY A 71 4.50 12.84 -10.12
C GLY A 71 3.09 13.06 -9.54
N ILE A 72 2.46 14.21 -9.79
CA ILE A 72 1.05 14.48 -9.44
C ILE A 72 0.10 13.96 -10.53
N GLY A 73 0.62 13.60 -11.70
CA GLY A 73 -0.13 12.89 -12.71
C GLY A 73 -0.81 11.70 -12.02
N HIS A 74 -2.13 11.80 -11.91
CA HIS A 74 -2.98 10.74 -11.39
C HIS A 74 -2.49 9.47 -12.06
N ASP A 75 -1.99 8.49 -11.29
CA ASP A 75 -1.58 7.22 -11.87
C ASP A 75 -2.86 6.51 -12.28
N ASP A 76 -3.46 6.98 -13.38
CA ASP A 76 -4.70 6.55 -13.97
C ASP A 76 -4.62 5.05 -14.20
N SER A 77 -3.42 4.53 -14.48
CA SER A 77 -3.16 3.10 -14.61
C SER A 77 -3.40 2.35 -13.30
N LYS A 78 -2.94 2.86 -12.14
CA LYS A 78 -3.20 2.23 -10.83
C LYS A 78 -4.64 2.42 -10.39
N GLN A 79 -5.23 3.59 -10.61
CA GLN A 79 -6.63 3.84 -10.29
C GLN A 79 -7.58 2.99 -11.14
N GLN A 80 -7.34 2.85 -12.44
CA GLN A 80 -8.10 1.97 -13.33
C GLN A 80 -7.98 0.51 -12.90
N LYS A 81 -6.77 0.03 -12.57
CA LYS A 81 -6.57 -1.33 -12.04
C LYS A 81 -7.32 -1.56 -10.73
N TYR A 82 -7.32 -0.59 -9.81
CA TYR A 82 -8.07 -0.64 -8.55
C TYR A 82 -9.59 -0.68 -8.78
N LEU A 83 -10.10 0.14 -9.67
CA LEU A 83 -11.53 0.19 -10.02
C LEU A 83 -11.98 -1.09 -10.73
N ALA A 84 -11.17 -1.61 -11.67
CA ALA A 84 -11.42 -2.88 -12.33
C ALA A 84 -11.45 -4.03 -11.31
N LEU A 85 -10.48 -4.07 -10.38
CA LEU A 85 -10.42 -5.08 -9.34
C LEU A 85 -11.63 -5.00 -8.39
N LYS A 86 -12.09 -3.78 -8.02
CA LYS A 86 -13.36 -3.60 -7.28
C LYS A 86 -14.55 -4.23 -7.99
N ALA A 87 -14.67 -4.01 -9.29
CA ALA A 87 -15.76 -4.57 -10.08
C ALA A 87 -15.70 -6.11 -10.11
N VAL A 88 -14.50 -6.69 -10.25
CA VAL A 88 -14.28 -8.15 -10.18
C VAL A 88 -14.70 -8.70 -8.82
N ILE A 89 -14.33 -8.03 -7.72
CA ILE A 89 -14.75 -8.44 -6.37
C ILE A 89 -16.28 -8.48 -6.26
N ALA A 90 -16.96 -7.42 -6.71
CA ALA A 90 -18.42 -7.37 -6.69
C ALA A 90 -19.04 -8.50 -7.53
N MET A 91 -18.48 -8.77 -8.71
CA MET A 91 -18.91 -9.88 -9.57
C MET A 91 -18.73 -11.25 -8.91
N VAL A 92 -17.62 -11.48 -8.20
CA VAL A 92 -17.37 -12.73 -7.46
C VAL A 92 -18.40 -12.92 -6.34
N PHE A 93 -18.78 -11.87 -5.62
CA PHE A 93 -19.84 -11.97 -4.60
C PHE A 93 -21.22 -12.24 -5.20
N VAL A 94 -21.55 -11.62 -6.33
CA VAL A 94 -22.80 -11.92 -7.05
C VAL A 94 -22.79 -13.36 -7.55
N LEU A 95 -21.66 -13.85 -8.07
CA LEU A 95 -21.51 -15.23 -8.51
C LEU A 95 -21.65 -16.22 -7.35
N ALA A 96 -21.18 -15.87 -6.15
CA ALA A 96 -21.32 -16.69 -4.95
C ALA A 96 -22.79 -16.89 -4.51
N ALA A 97 -23.71 -16.04 -4.94
CA ALA A 97 -25.14 -16.21 -4.68
C ALA A 97 -25.76 -17.34 -5.52
N VAL A 98 -25.20 -17.65 -6.71
CA VAL A 98 -25.76 -18.65 -7.63
C VAL A 98 -25.76 -20.07 -7.03
N PRO A 99 -24.64 -20.57 -6.48
CA PRO A 99 -24.66 -21.85 -5.76
C PRO A 99 -25.60 -21.81 -4.55
N LEU A 100 -25.72 -20.67 -3.85
CA LEU A 100 -26.59 -20.54 -2.68
C LEU A 100 -28.08 -20.74 -3.05
N VAL A 101 -28.52 -20.17 -4.17
CA VAL A 101 -29.87 -20.37 -4.70
C VAL A 101 -30.07 -21.81 -5.20
N MET A 102 -29.08 -22.37 -5.90
CA MET A 102 -29.13 -23.78 -6.33
C MET A 102 -29.18 -24.76 -5.16
N ALA A 103 -28.60 -24.42 -4.02
CA ALA A 103 -28.67 -25.21 -2.79
C ALA A 103 -30.11 -25.35 -2.25
N LEU A 104 -31.02 -24.42 -2.59
CA LEU A 104 -32.42 -24.48 -2.15
C LEU A 104 -33.29 -25.41 -3.02
N SER A 105 -32.90 -25.67 -4.26
CA SER A 105 -33.70 -26.47 -5.22
C SER A 105 -33.16 -27.87 -5.50
N TYR A 106 -31.85 -28.12 -5.32
CA TYR A 106 -31.24 -29.41 -5.67
C TYR A 106 -30.87 -30.25 -4.44
N LYS A 107 -30.92 -31.58 -4.59
CA LYS A 107 -30.55 -32.55 -3.53
C LYS A 107 -29.09 -32.39 -3.05
N ASN A 108 -28.20 -31.84 -3.86
CA ASN A 108 -26.77 -31.69 -3.53
C ASN A 108 -26.47 -30.38 -2.80
N VAL A 109 -27.25 -30.10 -1.74
CA VAL A 109 -27.18 -28.86 -0.93
C VAL A 109 -25.76 -28.59 -0.41
N LEU A 110 -25.09 -29.64 0.10
CA LEU A 110 -23.74 -29.54 0.67
C LEU A 110 -22.68 -29.10 -0.36
N MET A 111 -22.74 -29.64 -1.58
CA MET A 111 -21.80 -29.28 -2.65
C MET A 111 -21.99 -27.82 -3.08
N ASN A 112 -23.23 -27.37 -3.14
CA ASN A 112 -23.55 -25.99 -3.51
C ASN A 112 -23.10 -24.99 -2.43
N ILE A 113 -23.28 -25.32 -1.15
CA ILE A 113 -22.77 -24.52 -0.03
C ILE A 113 -21.23 -24.44 -0.07
N MET A 114 -20.55 -25.54 -0.37
CA MET A 114 -19.09 -25.56 -0.50
C MET A 114 -18.58 -24.61 -1.57
N ILE A 115 -19.18 -24.64 -2.75
CA ILE A 115 -18.81 -23.75 -3.86
C ILE A 115 -19.08 -22.28 -3.47
N ALA A 116 -20.19 -21.99 -2.79
CA ALA A 116 -20.49 -20.64 -2.31
C ALA A 116 -19.43 -20.15 -1.30
N VAL A 117 -19.05 -20.98 -0.33
CA VAL A 117 -18.04 -20.62 0.69
C VAL A 117 -16.68 -20.35 0.05
N ILE A 118 -16.28 -21.14 -0.95
CA ILE A 118 -15.02 -20.93 -1.69
C ILE A 118 -15.06 -19.60 -2.47
N LEU A 119 -16.16 -19.29 -3.14
CA LEU A 119 -16.29 -18.02 -3.89
C LEU A 119 -16.29 -16.81 -2.95
N ILE A 120 -16.96 -16.90 -1.80
CA ILE A 120 -16.95 -15.85 -0.76
C ILE A 120 -15.53 -15.65 -0.22
N ALA A 121 -14.81 -16.74 0.06
CA ALA A 121 -13.43 -16.70 0.50
C ALA A 121 -12.51 -15.96 -0.48
N ILE A 122 -12.62 -16.29 -1.77
CA ILE A 122 -11.87 -15.62 -2.84
C ILE A 122 -12.24 -14.13 -2.92
N GLY A 123 -13.53 -13.80 -2.86
CA GLY A 123 -14.02 -12.42 -2.86
C GLY A 123 -13.46 -11.59 -1.71
N ILE A 124 -13.39 -12.16 -0.50
CA ILE A 124 -12.83 -11.50 0.69
C ILE A 124 -11.33 -11.27 0.53
N ILE A 125 -10.56 -12.27 0.08
CA ILE A 125 -9.12 -12.13 -0.14
C ILE A 125 -8.82 -11.02 -1.15
N LEU A 126 -9.56 -10.99 -2.27
CA LEU A 126 -9.45 -9.94 -3.28
C LEU A 126 -9.85 -8.56 -2.74
N ALA A 127 -10.92 -8.47 -1.94
CA ALA A 127 -11.36 -7.23 -1.31
C ALA A 127 -10.31 -6.65 -0.37
N ILE A 128 -9.69 -7.50 0.44
CA ILE A 128 -8.61 -7.10 1.35
C ILE A 128 -7.39 -6.62 0.56
N TYR A 129 -6.98 -7.37 -0.47
CA TYR A 129 -5.87 -6.98 -1.35
C TYR A 129 -6.13 -5.63 -2.02
N ASN A 130 -7.34 -5.42 -2.54
CA ASN A 130 -7.71 -4.18 -3.19
C ASN A 130 -7.73 -2.99 -2.20
N ASN A 131 -8.23 -3.19 -0.97
CA ASN A 131 -8.23 -2.17 0.06
C ASN A 131 -6.81 -1.82 0.56
N ALA A 132 -5.90 -2.79 0.55
CA ALA A 132 -4.48 -2.55 0.85
C ALA A 132 -3.85 -1.59 -0.19
N ASN A 133 -4.23 -1.75 -1.46
CA ASN A 133 -3.65 -1.05 -2.61
C ASN A 133 -4.43 0.21 -3.05
N LYS A 134 -5.27 0.80 -2.18
CA LYS A 134 -6.06 2.00 -2.51
C LYS A 134 -5.11 3.17 -2.91
N PRO A 135 -5.17 3.68 -4.16
CA PRO A 135 -4.36 4.82 -4.59
C PRO A 135 -4.80 6.08 -3.84
N GLY A 136 -3.83 6.88 -3.36
CA GLY A 136 -4.07 8.13 -2.65
C GLY A 136 -4.07 8.06 -1.10
N TYR A 137 -3.79 6.91 -0.49
CA TYR A 137 -3.71 6.80 0.98
C TYR A 137 -2.32 7.07 1.58
N THR A 138 -1.27 7.22 0.77
CA THR A 138 0.10 7.38 1.27
C THR A 138 0.79 8.55 0.59
N GLN A 139 0.56 9.76 1.10
CA GLN A 139 1.51 10.84 0.90
C GLN A 139 1.45 11.87 2.03
N ASN A 140 1.77 11.41 3.25
CA ASN A 140 2.32 12.26 4.29
C ASN A 140 3.57 11.52 4.79
N SER A 141 4.76 11.93 4.38
CA SER A 141 6.00 11.28 4.79
C SER A 141 6.60 11.97 6.01
N SER A 142 6.19 11.47 7.18
CA SER A 142 6.95 11.60 8.42
C SER A 142 7.43 10.20 8.82
N GLN A 143 8.53 10.06 9.58
CA GLN A 143 9.03 8.75 10.06
C GLN A 143 7.94 7.88 10.73
N THR A 144 6.94 8.51 11.34
CA THR A 144 5.72 7.89 11.88
C THR A 144 4.89 7.13 10.84
N ASN A 145 4.82 7.58 9.59
CA ASN A 145 4.02 6.92 8.55
C ASN A 145 4.67 5.69 7.93
N ARG A 146 6.02 5.57 7.93
CA ARG A 146 6.69 4.31 7.55
C ARG A 146 6.41 3.20 8.56
N MET A 147 6.43 3.55 9.85
CA MET A 147 6.05 2.64 10.94
C MET A 147 4.56 2.23 10.81
N ALA A 148 3.67 3.19 10.56
CA ALA A 148 2.25 2.94 10.36
C ALA A 148 1.96 2.09 9.10
N GLU A 149 2.71 2.27 8.01
CA GLU A 149 2.57 1.45 6.80
C GLU A 149 3.02 0.00 7.03
N ILE A 150 4.14 -0.21 7.74
CA ILE A 150 4.64 -1.53 8.14
C ILE A 150 3.62 -2.21 9.05
N GLU A 151 3.07 -1.49 10.01
CA GLU A 151 2.06 -1.99 10.93
C GLU A 151 0.73 -2.30 10.22
N ARG A 152 0.30 -1.47 9.27
CA ARG A 152 -0.87 -1.71 8.41
C ARG A 152 -0.68 -2.96 7.56
N LYS A 153 0.45 -3.12 6.86
CA LYS A 153 0.75 -4.33 6.07
C LYS A 153 0.80 -5.57 6.95
N ARG A 154 1.37 -5.47 8.16
CA ARG A 154 1.40 -6.55 9.15
C ARG A 154 0.00 -6.91 9.65
N SER A 155 -0.85 -5.91 9.92
CA SER A 155 -2.23 -6.10 10.37
C SER A 155 -3.07 -6.77 9.27
N ILE A 156 -2.99 -6.28 8.03
CA ILE A 156 -3.65 -6.88 6.87
C ILE A 156 -3.22 -8.34 6.68
N ARG A 157 -1.91 -8.63 6.78
CA ARG A 157 -1.40 -10.01 6.71
C ARG A 157 -1.99 -10.91 7.79
N LYS A 158 -2.05 -10.43 9.04
CA LYS A 158 -2.65 -11.18 10.15
C LYS A 158 -4.12 -11.49 9.89
N SER A 159 -4.87 -10.52 9.37
CA SER A 159 -6.27 -10.73 8.99
C SER A 159 -6.38 -11.77 7.86
N VAL A 160 -5.58 -11.67 6.80
CA VAL A 160 -5.61 -12.62 5.68
C VAL A 160 -5.29 -14.05 6.12
N SER A 161 -4.23 -14.24 6.91
CA SER A 161 -3.87 -15.53 7.49
C SER A 161 -5.00 -16.09 8.34
N GLY A 162 -5.57 -15.29 9.25
CA GLY A 162 -6.70 -15.71 10.08
C GLY A 162 -7.93 -16.14 9.27
N PHE A 163 -8.28 -15.40 8.22
CA PHE A 163 -9.38 -15.78 7.32
C PHE A 163 -9.10 -17.08 6.57
N LEU A 164 -7.88 -17.28 6.04
CA LEU A 164 -7.49 -18.52 5.37
C LEU A 164 -7.63 -19.74 6.28
N TRP A 165 -7.15 -19.62 7.52
CA TRP A 165 -7.29 -20.70 8.50
C TRP A 165 -8.76 -20.98 8.85
N LEU A 166 -9.58 -19.95 9.00
CA LEU A 166 -11.01 -20.09 9.26
C LEU A 166 -11.73 -20.81 8.10
N ILE A 167 -11.46 -20.40 6.86
CA ILE A 167 -12.02 -21.03 5.65
C ILE A 167 -11.54 -22.47 5.51
N THR A 168 -10.26 -22.73 5.78
CA THR A 168 -9.68 -24.08 5.73
C THR A 168 -10.37 -25.00 6.73
N VAL A 169 -10.62 -24.54 7.95
CA VAL A 169 -11.32 -25.31 8.98
C VAL A 169 -12.76 -25.61 8.56
N ILE A 170 -13.48 -24.62 8.02
CA ILE A 170 -14.85 -24.81 7.52
C ILE A 170 -14.87 -25.84 6.39
N MET A 171 -13.98 -25.73 5.39
CA MET A 171 -13.88 -26.70 4.30
C MET A 171 -13.48 -28.09 4.81
N TYR A 172 -12.53 -28.17 5.73
CA TYR A 172 -12.11 -29.43 6.33
C TYR A 172 -13.29 -30.14 6.98
N PHE A 173 -14.07 -29.46 7.83
CA PHE A 173 -15.21 -30.09 8.48
C PHE A 173 -16.24 -30.58 7.46
N ILE A 174 -16.60 -29.76 6.47
CA ILE A 174 -17.62 -30.16 5.50
C ILE A 174 -17.16 -31.38 4.68
N VAL A 175 -15.93 -31.36 4.16
CA VAL A 175 -15.39 -32.49 3.39
C VAL A 175 -15.21 -33.72 4.29
N SER A 176 -14.75 -33.56 5.53
CA SER A 176 -14.52 -34.66 6.46
C SER A 176 -15.81 -35.32 6.92
N PHE A 177 -16.88 -34.55 7.16
CA PHE A 177 -18.20 -35.09 7.49
C PHE A 177 -18.88 -35.78 6.31
N GLN A 178 -18.62 -35.35 5.07
CA GLN A 178 -19.23 -35.96 3.89
C GLN A 178 -18.50 -37.22 3.41
N THR A 179 -17.17 -37.22 3.47
CA THR A 179 -16.34 -38.34 3.01
C THR A 179 -16.13 -39.40 4.09
N HIS A 180 -16.35 -39.03 5.36
CA HIS A 180 -15.93 -39.79 6.54
C HIS A 180 -14.45 -40.22 6.50
N ALA A 181 -13.65 -39.60 5.64
CA ALA A 181 -12.27 -39.96 5.35
C ALA A 181 -11.32 -39.04 6.12
N TRP A 182 -11.48 -39.01 7.45
CA TRP A 182 -10.69 -38.18 8.38
C TRP A 182 -9.17 -38.35 8.18
N HIS A 183 -8.75 -39.53 7.71
CA HIS A 183 -7.36 -39.88 7.42
C HIS A 183 -6.79 -39.26 6.12
N LEU A 184 -7.63 -38.70 5.25
CA LEU A 184 -7.24 -38.01 4.01
C LEU A 184 -7.53 -36.51 4.06
N THR A 185 -8.62 -36.11 4.72
CA THR A 185 -9.07 -34.71 4.74
C THR A 185 -8.12 -33.77 5.47
N TRP A 186 -7.27 -34.28 6.37
CA TRP A 186 -6.23 -33.49 7.04
C TRP A 186 -5.18 -32.92 6.07
N LEU A 187 -5.03 -33.49 4.86
CA LEU A 187 -4.15 -32.96 3.81
C LEU A 187 -4.53 -31.52 3.41
N MET A 188 -5.79 -31.12 3.63
CA MET A 188 -6.24 -29.74 3.44
C MET A 188 -5.44 -28.74 4.28
N PHE A 189 -5.02 -29.11 5.49
CA PHE A 189 -4.20 -28.25 6.34
C PHE A 189 -2.78 -28.09 5.80
N LEU A 190 -2.19 -29.15 5.22
CA LEU A 190 -0.89 -29.04 4.56
C LEU A 190 -0.96 -28.12 3.34
N LEU A 191 -2.04 -28.24 2.57
CA LEU A 191 -2.27 -27.40 1.40
C LEU A 191 -2.51 -25.92 1.80
N ALA A 192 -3.27 -25.68 2.87
CA ALA A 192 -3.46 -24.34 3.42
C ALA A 192 -2.16 -23.73 3.95
N ALA A 193 -1.32 -24.51 4.63
CA ALA A 193 -0.01 -24.06 5.09
C ALA A 193 0.93 -23.71 3.92
N ALA A 194 0.88 -24.46 2.82
CA ALA A 194 1.61 -24.13 1.60
C ALA A 194 1.13 -22.82 0.97
N ILE A 195 -0.19 -22.61 0.90
CA ILE A 195 -0.79 -21.35 0.41
C ILE A 195 -0.38 -20.17 1.31
N GLU A 196 -0.39 -20.35 2.63
CA GLU A 196 0.06 -19.32 3.57
C GLU A 196 1.55 -18.98 3.37
N CYS A 197 2.40 -19.98 3.10
CA CYS A 197 3.80 -19.75 2.78
C CYS A 197 3.97 -18.92 1.51
N ILE A 198 3.23 -19.25 0.44
CA ILE A 198 3.25 -18.50 -0.82
C ILE A 198 2.76 -17.06 -0.61
N LEU A 199 1.67 -16.88 0.14
CA LEU A 199 1.15 -15.54 0.45
C LEU A 199 2.13 -14.73 1.28
N ASN A 200 2.84 -15.36 2.21
CA ASN A 200 3.90 -14.70 2.97
C ASN A 200 5.04 -14.24 2.06
N ILE A 201 5.47 -15.07 1.10
CA ILE A 201 6.50 -14.70 0.11
C ILE A 201 6.01 -13.53 -0.75
N TRP A 202 4.79 -13.62 -1.29
CA TRP A 202 4.22 -12.61 -2.19
C TRP A 202 3.94 -11.27 -1.49
N LEU A 203 3.58 -11.30 -0.20
CA LEU A 203 3.42 -10.13 0.66
C LEU A 203 4.75 -9.59 1.21
N GLY A 204 5.89 -10.05 0.69
CA GLY A 204 7.21 -9.47 0.97
C GLY A 204 7.88 -9.99 2.22
N GLN A 205 7.56 -11.19 2.70
CA GLN A 205 8.46 -11.95 3.58
C GLN A 205 9.43 -12.78 2.73
N ALA A 206 10.19 -12.14 1.85
CA ALA A 206 11.52 -12.67 1.58
C ALA A 206 12.34 -12.39 2.85
N LYS A 207 12.54 -13.44 3.63
CA LYS A 207 13.29 -13.46 4.90
C LYS A 207 14.47 -12.48 4.91
N LYS A 208 14.57 -11.72 6.01
CA LYS A 208 15.86 -11.51 6.68
C LYS A 208 16.28 -12.83 7.32
#